data_AF-A0A1E3JKI9-F1
#
_entry.id   AF-A0A1E3JKI9-F1
#
_cell.length_a   1.000
_cell.length_b   1.000
_cell.length_c   1.000
_cell.angle_alpha   90.00
_cell.angle_beta   90.00
_cell.angle_gamma   90.00
#
_symmetry.space_group_name_H-M   'P 1'
#
loop_
_entity.id
_entity.type
_entity.pdbx_description
1 polymer ?
#
loop_
_entity_poly.entity_id
_entity_poly.type
_entity_poly.pdbx_seq_one_letter_code
_entity_poly.pdbx_strand_id
1 'polypeptide(L)'
;MDGELELLDSCRSKLIEPYRPFLSIGEIDLFSFAPTSSRDENAIEVFRNLVDDYGTLGCVTVESVYSTTDLLPTLDDVLGTRHTLPPLSQTAIPGLLNNNKVPPLIINALPKLETLHKSLVLYIWLSLRLEVSFPDRPVAQELKTKCEAALEECLQRLPVLKMKKGAAVDVAGKAWEKKAEADRLGEGEGEEEGEGVEWVSGAEYQKTNKARIWMDVALLEEGEGVKKRLDSGK
;
A
#
# COMPACT_ATOMS: atom_id res chain seq x y z
N MET A 1 -7.89 18.06 -13.29
CA MET A 1 -7.72 17.07 -12.20
C MET A 1 -9.04 16.90 -11.43
N ASP A 2 -10.16 17.21 -12.09
CA ASP A 2 -11.43 17.52 -11.41
C ASP A 2 -12.40 16.32 -11.37
N GLY A 3 -12.22 15.34 -12.28
CA GLY A 3 -13.10 14.18 -12.36
C GLY A 3 -12.94 13.15 -11.23
N GLU A 4 -11.77 13.09 -10.58
CA GLU A 4 -11.55 12.16 -9.45
C GLU A 4 -12.15 12.72 -8.15
N LEU A 5 -12.15 14.05 -8.01
CA LEU A 5 -12.81 14.78 -6.93
C LEU A 5 -14.33 14.67 -7.02
N GLU A 6 -14.94 14.86 -8.19
CA GLU A 6 -16.40 14.72 -8.36
C GLU A 6 -16.90 13.29 -8.06
N LEU A 7 -16.15 12.26 -8.43
CA LEU A 7 -16.50 10.87 -8.12
C LEU A 7 -16.38 10.57 -6.62
N LEU A 8 -15.35 11.11 -5.96
CA LEU A 8 -15.17 10.97 -4.51
C LEU A 8 -16.22 11.75 -3.70
N ASP A 9 -16.67 12.91 -4.21
CA ASP A 9 -17.74 13.72 -3.62
C ASP A 9 -19.12 13.04 -3.80
N SER A 10 -19.33 12.38 -4.94
CA SER A 10 -20.53 11.57 -5.21
C SER A 10 -20.69 10.38 -4.26
N CYS A 11 -19.59 9.74 -3.86
CA CYS A 11 -19.67 8.60 -2.93
C CYS A 11 -19.89 9.03 -1.47
N ARG A 12 -19.34 10.17 -1.04
CA ARG A 12 -19.51 10.67 0.34
C ARG A 12 -20.86 11.33 0.58
N SER A 13 -21.36 12.10 -0.39
CA SER A 13 -22.73 12.64 -0.33
C SER A 13 -23.78 11.53 -0.15
N LYS A 14 -23.63 10.41 -0.87
CA LYS A 14 -24.49 9.21 -0.70
C LYS A 14 -24.40 8.59 0.71
N LEU A 15 -23.28 8.75 1.41
CA LEU A 15 -23.11 8.22 2.76
C LEU A 15 -23.86 9.06 3.80
N ILE A 16 -23.99 10.37 3.55
CA ILE A 16 -24.69 11.31 4.45
C ILE A 16 -26.18 11.41 4.12
N GLU A 17 -26.58 11.12 2.88
CA GLU A 17 -27.97 11.23 2.43
C GLU A 17 -29.01 10.62 3.39
N PRO A 18 -28.81 9.43 3.99
CA PRO A 18 -29.76 8.87 4.95
C PRO A 18 -29.97 9.72 6.21
N TYR A 19 -28.98 10.55 6.57
CA TYR A 19 -28.95 11.36 7.78
C TYR A 19 -29.40 12.81 7.55
N ARG A 20 -29.66 13.22 6.30
CA ARG A 20 -30.15 14.57 5.96
C ARG A 20 -31.32 15.07 6.82
N PRO A 21 -32.33 14.25 7.18
CA PRO A 21 -33.45 14.72 7.99
C PRO A 21 -33.09 15.09 9.44
N PHE A 22 -31.96 14.56 9.94
CA PHE A 22 -31.54 14.69 11.34
C PHE A 22 -30.40 15.69 11.54
N LEU A 23 -29.78 16.13 10.45
CA LEU A 23 -28.66 17.05 10.45
C LEU A 23 -29.07 18.41 9.87
N SER A 24 -28.58 19.48 10.47
CA SER A 24 -28.66 20.81 9.89
C SER A 24 -27.78 20.92 8.64
N ILE A 25 -28.05 21.93 7.80
CA ILE A 25 -27.27 22.15 6.57
C ILE A 25 -25.77 22.35 6.86
N GLY A 26 -25.42 23.04 7.95
CA GLY A 26 -24.03 23.25 8.34
C GLY A 26 -23.34 21.95 8.78
N GLU A 27 -24.07 21.04 9.40
CA GLU A 27 -23.55 19.72 9.76
C GLU A 27 -23.42 18.81 8.54
N ILE A 28 -24.38 18.85 7.61
CA ILE A 28 -24.29 18.12 6.33
C ILE A 28 -23.04 18.55 5.57
N ASP A 29 -22.78 19.85 5.45
CA ASP A 29 -21.57 20.37 4.80
C ASP A 29 -20.32 19.90 5.56
N LEU A 30 -20.31 20.01 6.89
CA LEU A 30 -19.20 19.59 7.73
C LEU A 30 -18.83 18.11 7.51
N PHE A 31 -19.83 17.22 7.59
CA PHE A 31 -19.62 15.79 7.41
C PHE A 31 -19.26 15.44 5.97
N SER A 32 -19.73 16.21 4.98
CA SER A 32 -19.40 15.98 3.56
C SER A 32 -17.92 16.23 3.29
N PHE A 33 -17.33 17.23 3.95
CA PHE A 33 -15.91 17.54 3.85
C PHE A 33 -15.01 16.69 4.77
N ALA A 34 -15.59 15.79 5.56
CA ALA A 34 -14.82 14.98 6.47
C ALA A 34 -13.84 14.05 5.72
N PRO A 35 -12.59 13.90 6.22
CA PRO A 35 -11.60 13.06 5.59
C PRO A 35 -11.86 11.57 5.91
N THR A 36 -12.72 10.94 5.12
CA THR A 36 -13.06 9.52 5.25
C THR A 36 -12.71 8.76 3.97
N SER A 37 -12.15 7.56 4.11
CA SER A 37 -11.96 6.65 2.97
C SER A 37 -13.31 6.09 2.54
N SER A 38 -13.80 6.47 1.36
CA SER A 38 -15.04 5.93 0.78
C SER A 38 -14.88 4.54 0.17
N ARG A 39 -13.67 3.99 0.17
CA ARG A 39 -13.34 2.71 -0.47
C ARG A 39 -13.26 1.54 0.51
N ASP A 40 -13.31 1.84 1.80
CA ASP A 40 -13.07 0.89 2.87
C ASP A 40 -14.36 0.70 3.68
N GLU A 41 -14.83 -0.54 3.74
CA GLU A 41 -16.10 -0.91 4.38
C GLU A 41 -16.08 -0.61 5.88
N ASN A 42 -14.96 -0.88 6.55
CA ASN A 42 -14.79 -0.58 7.97
C ASN A 42 -14.79 0.93 8.22
N ALA A 43 -14.18 1.73 7.34
CA ALA A 43 -14.18 3.19 7.46
C ALA A 43 -15.59 3.77 7.25
N ILE A 44 -16.36 3.21 6.32
CA ILE A 44 -17.75 3.58 6.07
C ILE A 44 -18.62 3.24 7.28
N GLU A 45 -18.43 2.07 7.88
CA GLU A 45 -19.16 1.64 9.06
C GLU A 45 -18.88 2.54 10.27
N VAL A 46 -17.59 2.82 10.55
CA VAL A 46 -17.19 3.77 11.59
C VAL A 46 -17.83 5.15 11.37
N PHE A 47 -17.85 5.63 10.12
CA PHE A 47 -18.49 6.91 9.80
C PHE A 47 -20.00 6.88 10.06
N ARG A 48 -20.69 5.78 9.73
CA ARG A 48 -22.12 5.62 9.99
C ARG A 48 -22.41 5.63 11.49
N ASN A 49 -21.69 4.84 12.27
CA ASN A 49 -21.85 4.79 13.73
C ASN A 49 -21.66 6.17 14.35
N LEU A 50 -20.65 6.90 13.87
CA LEU A 50 -20.37 8.26 14.31
C LEU A 50 -21.52 9.23 14.01
N VAL A 51 -22.05 9.22 12.79
CA VAL A 51 -23.14 10.13 12.40
C VAL A 51 -24.45 9.74 13.07
N ASP A 52 -24.68 8.44 13.27
CA ASP A 52 -25.85 7.92 13.97
C ASP A 52 -25.83 8.30 15.46
N ASP A 53 -24.71 8.09 16.16
CA ASP A 53 -24.51 8.53 17.55
C ASP A 53 -24.67 10.04 17.68
N TYR A 54 -24.10 10.79 16.73
CA TYR A 54 -24.24 12.25 16.72
C TYR A 54 -25.69 12.69 16.53
N GLY A 55 -26.40 12.11 15.55
CA GLY A 55 -27.78 12.48 15.22
C GLY A 55 -28.81 12.03 16.26
N THR A 56 -28.56 10.92 16.96
CA THR A 56 -29.50 10.32 17.92
C THR A 56 -29.21 10.73 19.36
N LEU A 57 -27.95 10.68 19.78
CA LEU A 57 -27.53 10.91 21.17
C LEU A 57 -26.93 12.31 21.36
N GLY A 58 -26.46 12.96 20.29
CA GLY A 58 -25.70 14.22 20.37
C GLY A 58 -24.31 14.06 21.00
N CYS A 59 -23.89 12.81 21.25
CA CYS A 59 -22.64 12.45 21.92
C CYS A 59 -22.07 11.20 21.24
N VAL A 60 -20.79 11.27 20.86
CA VAL A 60 -20.08 10.25 20.13
C VAL A 60 -18.88 9.81 20.96
N THR A 61 -18.94 8.62 21.54
CA THR A 61 -17.83 8.04 22.32
C THR A 61 -16.98 7.14 21.43
N VAL A 62 -15.69 7.02 21.75
CA VAL A 62 -14.80 6.12 21.01
C VAL A 62 -15.29 4.67 21.10
N GLU A 63 -15.76 4.26 22.28
CA GLU A 63 -16.28 2.90 22.50
C GLU A 63 -17.47 2.57 21.59
N SER A 64 -18.45 3.48 21.50
CA SER A 64 -19.65 3.27 20.66
C SER A 64 -19.31 3.19 19.18
N VAL A 65 -18.47 4.11 18.69
CA VAL A 65 -18.09 4.21 17.28
C VAL A 65 -17.46 2.93 16.74
N TYR A 66 -16.63 2.26 17.55
CA TYR A 66 -15.92 1.05 17.14
C TYR A 66 -16.61 -0.25 17.56
N SER A 67 -17.75 -0.17 18.27
CA SER A 67 -18.41 -1.33 18.89
C SER A 67 -18.80 -2.44 17.91
N THR A 68 -19.13 -2.10 16.67
CA THR A 68 -19.53 -3.06 15.63
C THR A 68 -18.35 -3.56 14.78
N THR A 69 -17.18 -2.93 14.93
CA THR A 69 -16.00 -3.21 14.10
C THR A 69 -14.96 -4.04 14.85
N ASP A 70 -14.13 -4.79 14.13
CA ASP A 70 -13.02 -5.56 14.71
C ASP A 70 -11.69 -4.78 14.74
N LEU A 71 -11.73 -3.47 14.54
CA LEU A 71 -10.55 -2.61 14.45
C LEU A 71 -9.78 -2.50 15.78
N LEU A 72 -10.48 -2.19 16.88
CA LEU A 72 -9.85 -2.12 18.21
C LEU A 72 -9.35 -3.48 18.69
N PRO A 73 -10.12 -4.59 18.58
CA PRO A 73 -9.59 -5.93 18.86
C PRO A 73 -8.35 -6.28 18.03
N THR A 74 -8.33 -5.92 16.74
CA THR A 74 -7.16 -6.17 15.87
C THR A 74 -5.91 -5.43 16.39
N LEU A 75 -6.07 -4.21 16.90
CA LEU A 75 -4.95 -3.48 17.52
C LEU A 75 -4.44 -4.21 18.76
N ASP A 76 -5.33 -4.67 19.63
CA ASP A 76 -4.96 -5.41 20.85
C ASP A 76 -4.28 -6.73 20.52
N ASP A 77 -4.76 -7.47 19.50
CA ASP A 77 -4.14 -8.70 19.02
C ASP A 77 -2.71 -8.49 18.50
N VAL A 78 -2.49 -7.40 17.76
CA VAL A 78 -1.17 -7.03 17.24
C VAL A 78 -0.23 -6.64 18.38
N LEU A 79 -0.70 -5.83 19.32
CA LEU A 79 0.06 -5.45 20.52
C LEU A 79 0.37 -6.65 21.42
N GLY A 80 -0.55 -7.60 21.55
CA GLY A 80 -0.31 -8.86 22.26
C GLY A 80 0.72 -9.73 21.55
N THR A 81 0.62 -9.85 20.23
CA THR A 81 1.55 -10.63 19.42
C THR A 81 2.97 -10.07 19.47
N ARG A 82 3.13 -8.74 19.52
CA ARG A 82 4.44 -8.07 19.66
C ARG A 82 5.29 -8.65 20.79
N HIS A 83 4.70 -8.92 21.95
CA HIS A 83 5.43 -9.46 23.10
C HIS A 83 5.97 -10.88 22.88
N THR A 84 5.37 -11.63 21.96
CA THR A 84 5.78 -13.00 21.63
C THR A 84 6.86 -13.06 20.55
N LEU A 85 7.08 -11.97 19.81
CA LEU A 85 7.99 -11.95 18.68
C LEU A 85 9.42 -11.63 19.11
N PRO A 86 10.44 -12.23 18.44
CA PRO A 86 11.82 -11.91 18.72
C PRO A 86 12.11 -10.42 18.48
N PRO A 87 13.02 -9.82 19.26
CA PRO A 87 13.37 -8.42 19.16
C PRO A 87 14.01 -8.13 17.80
N LEU A 88 13.63 -7.00 17.19
CA LEU A 88 14.10 -6.56 15.87
C LEU A 88 15.64 -6.43 15.78
N SER A 89 16.33 -6.26 16.91
CA SER A 89 17.80 -6.21 16.97
C SER A 89 18.48 -7.53 16.60
N GLN A 90 17.82 -8.69 16.77
CA GLN A 90 18.37 -10.00 16.39
C GLN A 90 18.19 -10.33 14.90
N THR A 91 17.31 -9.62 14.19
CA THR A 91 17.10 -9.78 12.74
C THR A 91 18.01 -8.91 11.88
N ALA A 92 18.83 -8.06 12.49
CA ALA A 92 19.70 -7.09 11.81
C ALA A 92 21.12 -7.61 11.51
N ILE A 93 21.41 -8.91 11.64
CA ILE A 93 22.71 -9.46 11.18
C ILE A 93 22.72 -9.45 9.65
N PRO A 94 23.55 -8.63 8.98
CA PRO A 94 23.61 -8.58 7.53
C PRO A 94 24.21 -9.88 7.01
N GLY A 95 23.41 -10.71 6.34
CA GLY A 95 23.89 -11.91 5.64
C GLY A 95 23.14 -13.20 5.94
N LEU A 96 22.36 -13.26 7.03
CA LEU A 96 21.44 -14.39 7.25
C LEU A 96 20.07 -13.98 6.72
N LEU A 97 19.71 -14.50 5.54
CA LEU A 97 18.35 -14.46 5.02
C LEU A 97 17.46 -15.26 6.00
N ASN A 98 17.10 -14.63 7.11
CA ASN A 98 16.09 -15.19 7.98
C ASN A 98 14.78 -15.08 7.21
N ASN A 99 14.37 -16.21 6.65
CA ASN A 99 12.99 -16.56 6.32
C ASN A 99 12.13 -16.57 7.61
N ASN A 100 12.28 -15.55 8.47
CA ASN A 100 11.35 -15.29 9.55
C ASN A 100 10.05 -14.92 8.86
N LYS A 101 9.21 -15.94 8.67
CA LYS A 101 7.86 -15.78 8.19
C LYS A 101 7.22 -14.76 9.10
N VAL A 102 6.98 -13.56 8.57
CA VAL A 102 6.16 -12.57 9.24
C VAL A 102 4.85 -13.27 9.57
N PRO A 103 4.40 -13.25 10.83
CA PRO A 103 3.12 -13.84 11.18
C PRO A 103 2.05 -13.34 10.20
N PRO A 104 1.25 -14.22 9.59
CA PRO A 104 0.21 -13.81 8.65
C PRO A 104 -0.78 -12.82 9.29
N LEU A 105 -0.92 -12.87 10.62
CA LEU A 105 -1.64 -11.89 11.42
C LEU A 105 -1.18 -10.46 11.15
N ILE A 106 0.14 -10.19 11.09
CA ILE A 106 0.67 -8.84 10.82
C ILE A 106 0.30 -8.37 9.42
N ILE A 107 0.42 -9.26 8.42
CA ILE A 107 0.13 -8.91 7.02
C ILE A 107 -1.36 -8.60 6.85
N ASN A 108 -2.24 -9.40 7.46
CA ASN A 108 -3.68 -9.22 7.36
C ASN A 108 -4.21 -8.08 8.23
N ALA A 109 -3.50 -7.73 9.32
CA ALA A 109 -3.88 -6.63 10.21
C ALA A 109 -3.54 -5.26 9.64
N LEU A 110 -2.53 -5.15 8.76
CA LEU A 110 -2.07 -3.86 8.22
C LEU A 110 -3.17 -2.98 7.62
N PRO A 111 -4.04 -3.49 6.70
CA PRO A 111 -5.13 -2.68 6.16
C PRO A 111 -6.05 -2.18 7.27
N LYS A 112 -6.41 -3.03 8.24
CA LYS A 112 -7.30 -2.67 9.36
C LYS A 112 -6.67 -1.64 10.29
N LEU A 113 -5.37 -1.77 10.57
CA LEU A 113 -4.65 -0.77 11.37
C LEU A 113 -4.57 0.58 10.65
N GLU A 114 -4.38 0.58 9.33
CA GLU A 114 -4.43 1.81 8.52
C GLU A 114 -5.83 2.44 8.55
N THR A 115 -6.88 1.63 8.45
CA THR A 115 -8.27 2.09 8.61
C THR A 115 -8.49 2.72 9.99
N LEU A 116 -8.11 2.01 11.05
CA LEU A 116 -8.25 2.46 12.43
C LEU A 116 -7.52 3.77 12.66
N HIS A 117 -6.29 3.91 12.15
CA HIS A 117 -5.53 5.16 12.24
C HIS A 117 -6.28 6.32 11.59
N LYS A 118 -6.73 6.14 10.35
CA LYS A 118 -7.48 7.18 9.61
C LYS A 118 -8.78 7.54 10.30
N SER A 119 -9.52 6.54 10.82
CA SER A 119 -10.78 6.78 11.51
C SER A 119 -10.59 7.45 12.88
N LEU A 120 -9.49 7.17 13.58
CA LEU A 120 -9.12 7.89 14.81
C LEU A 120 -8.73 9.35 14.49
N VAL A 121 -8.01 9.58 13.39
CA VAL A 121 -7.71 10.94 12.92
C VAL A 121 -8.99 11.69 12.55
N LEU A 122 -9.95 11.03 11.90
CA LEU A 122 -11.27 11.58 11.62
C LEU A 122 -12.03 11.95 12.90
N TYR A 123 -12.06 11.06 13.91
CA TYR A 123 -12.67 11.34 15.20
C TYR A 123 -12.04 12.59 15.85
N ILE A 124 -10.71 12.68 15.85
CA ILE A 124 -9.99 13.85 16.37
C ILE A 124 -10.34 15.11 15.55
N TRP A 125 -10.39 15.03 14.23
CA TRP A 125 -10.73 16.15 13.35
C TRP A 125 -12.12 16.71 13.63
N LEU A 126 -13.10 15.83 13.89
CA LEU A 126 -14.46 16.22 14.28
C LEU A 126 -14.50 16.77 15.71
N SER A 127 -13.72 16.19 16.63
CA SER A 127 -13.63 16.67 18.01
C SER A 127 -13.12 18.10 18.14
N LEU A 128 -12.41 18.62 17.13
CA LEU A 128 -11.95 20.02 17.10
C LEU A 128 -13.03 21.00 16.61
N ARG A 129 -14.12 20.51 16.02
CA ARG A 129 -15.21 21.32 15.45
C ARG A 129 -16.50 21.18 16.24
N LEU A 130 -16.70 20.02 16.85
CA LEU A 130 -17.87 19.62 17.62
C LEU A 130 -17.44 19.18 19.03
N GLU A 131 -16.71 20.03 19.75
CA GLU A 131 -16.05 19.68 21.03
C GLU A 131 -17.01 19.08 22.08
N VAL A 132 -18.26 19.56 22.12
CA VAL A 132 -19.27 19.10 23.08
C VAL A 132 -19.77 17.68 22.76
N SER A 133 -19.82 17.32 21.49
CA SER A 133 -20.34 16.02 21.04
C SER A 133 -19.27 14.93 20.97
N PHE A 134 -17.98 15.29 21.08
CA PHE A 134 -16.84 14.36 20.96
C PHE A 134 -15.95 14.44 22.21
N PRO A 135 -16.40 13.91 23.35
CA PRO A 135 -15.70 14.07 24.64
C PRO A 135 -14.38 13.28 24.70
N ASP A 136 -14.24 12.19 23.96
CA ASP A 136 -13.14 11.22 24.10
C ASP A 136 -11.91 11.56 23.26
N ARG A 137 -11.67 12.84 22.96
CA ARG A 137 -10.46 13.30 22.27
C ARG A 137 -9.15 12.75 22.87
N PRO A 138 -8.91 12.77 24.20
CA PRO A 138 -7.67 12.23 24.76
C PRO A 138 -7.53 10.71 24.56
N VAL A 139 -8.64 9.97 24.63
CA VAL A 139 -8.67 8.52 24.40
C VAL A 139 -8.32 8.21 22.94
N ALA A 140 -8.93 8.95 22.00
CA ALA A 140 -8.63 8.81 20.57
C ALA A 140 -7.15 9.12 20.25
N GLN A 141 -6.56 10.11 20.92
CA GLN A 141 -5.13 10.45 20.79
C GLN A 141 -4.21 9.33 21.31
N GLU A 142 -4.56 8.73 22.45
CA GLU A 142 -3.81 7.61 23.02
C GLU A 142 -3.86 6.38 22.09
N LEU A 143 -5.06 6.02 21.62
CA LEU A 143 -5.26 4.92 20.69
C LEU A 143 -4.54 5.16 19.36
N LYS A 144 -4.56 6.40 18.84
CA LYS A 144 -3.81 6.77 17.64
C LYS A 144 -2.33 6.51 17.84
N THR A 145 -1.77 6.96 18.97
CA THR A 145 -0.34 6.77 19.27
C THR A 145 0.02 5.29 19.37
N LYS A 146 -0.83 4.48 20.01
CA LYS A 146 -0.67 3.01 20.06
C LYS A 146 -0.72 2.38 18.66
N CYS A 147 -1.67 2.82 17.84
CA CYS A 147 -1.84 2.35 16.47
C CYS A 147 -0.64 2.70 15.59
N GLU A 148 -0.10 3.92 15.69
CA GLU A 148 1.11 4.34 14.96
C GLU A 148 2.33 3.49 15.34
N ALA A 149 2.51 3.22 16.63
CA ALA A 149 3.58 2.34 17.09
C ALA A 149 3.42 0.90 16.57
N ALA A 150 2.19 0.38 16.56
CA ALA A 150 1.89 -0.95 16.02
C ALA A 150 2.14 -1.03 14.51
N LEU A 151 1.71 -0.01 13.75
CA LEU A 151 1.93 0.10 12.30
C LEU A 151 3.43 0.12 11.97
N GLU A 152 4.20 0.97 12.65
CA GLU A 152 5.65 1.08 12.44
C GLU A 152 6.34 -0.28 12.66
N GLU A 153 5.99 -1.00 13.73
CA GLU A 153 6.54 -2.33 13.99
C GLU A 153 6.11 -3.35 12.92
N CYS A 154 4.85 -3.34 12.51
CA CYS A 154 4.36 -4.23 11.45
C CYS A 154 5.14 -4.01 10.16
N LEU A 155 5.39 -2.76 9.78
CA LEU A 155 6.13 -2.38 8.58
C LEU A 155 7.62 -2.76 8.66
N GLN A 156 8.26 -2.59 9.81
CA GLN A 156 9.65 -3.00 10.02
C GLN A 156 9.85 -4.52 9.91
N ARG A 157 8.83 -5.29 10.25
CA ARG A 157 8.85 -6.76 10.16
C ARG A 157 8.57 -7.27 8.76
N LEU A 158 7.85 -6.51 7.92
CA LEU A 158 7.61 -6.93 6.54
C LEU A 158 8.96 -7.22 5.87
N PRO A 159 9.11 -8.37 5.19
CA PRO A 159 10.27 -8.60 4.37
C PRO A 159 10.19 -7.54 3.29
N VAL A 160 10.99 -6.48 3.45
CA VAL A 160 11.12 -5.44 2.44
C VAL A 160 11.21 -6.17 1.11
N LEU A 161 10.30 -5.85 0.21
CA LEU A 161 10.42 -6.14 -1.21
C LEU A 161 11.70 -5.42 -1.64
N LYS A 162 12.86 -5.99 -1.28
CA LYS A 162 14.18 -5.49 -1.63
C LYS A 162 14.23 -5.77 -3.11
N MET A 163 13.67 -4.84 -3.89
CA MET A 163 14.05 -4.68 -5.26
C MET A 163 15.56 -4.77 -5.27
N LYS A 164 16.06 -5.79 -5.94
CA LYS A 164 17.46 -6.08 -6.18
C LYS A 164 18.03 -4.93 -7.02
N LYS A 165 18.20 -3.76 -6.39
CA LYS A 165 18.65 -2.50 -6.98
C LYS A 165 19.92 -1.99 -6.30
N GLY A 166 20.70 -2.92 -5.74
CA GLY A 166 22.10 -2.71 -5.37
C GLY A 166 23.02 -3.50 -6.31
N ALA A 167 22.78 -4.80 -6.44
CA ALA A 167 23.67 -5.68 -7.22
C ALA A 167 23.79 -5.34 -8.72
N ALA A 168 22.77 -4.74 -9.34
CA ALA A 168 22.86 -4.30 -10.74
C ALA A 168 23.56 -2.92 -10.89
N VAL A 169 23.49 -2.07 -9.87
CA VAL A 169 24.09 -0.73 -9.88
C VAL A 169 25.60 -0.83 -9.62
N ASP A 170 26.01 -1.73 -8.72
CA ASP A 170 27.42 -1.93 -8.38
C ASP A 170 28.22 -2.56 -9.54
N VAL A 171 27.59 -3.43 -10.33
CA VAL A 171 28.21 -4.04 -11.52
C VAL A 171 28.28 -3.03 -12.68
N ALA A 172 27.23 -2.22 -12.87
CA ALA A 172 27.21 -1.16 -13.88
C ALA A 172 28.22 -0.04 -13.56
N GLY A 173 28.38 0.35 -12.29
CA GLY A 173 29.36 1.34 -11.84
C GLY A 173 30.80 0.87 -12.08
N LYS A 174 31.11 -0.40 -11.78
CA LYS A 174 32.44 -0.98 -12.06
C LYS A 174 32.74 -1.11 -13.56
N ALA A 175 31.72 -1.35 -14.39
CA ALA A 175 31.86 -1.38 -15.84
C ALA A 175 32.11 0.03 -16.42
N TRP A 176 31.47 1.05 -15.87
CA TRP A 176 31.69 2.47 -16.23
C TRP A 176 33.11 2.94 -15.87
N GLU A 177 33.61 2.63 -14.67
CA GLU A 177 34.96 3.03 -14.26
C GLU A 177 36.02 2.35 -15.13
N LYS A 178 35.84 1.06 -15.43
CA LYS A 178 36.75 0.31 -16.29
C LYS A 178 36.74 0.79 -17.75
N LYS A 179 35.59 1.26 -18.24
CA LYS A 179 35.46 1.87 -19.58
C LYS A 179 36.06 3.27 -19.64
N ALA A 180 35.86 4.09 -18.61
CA ALA A 180 36.46 5.41 -18.49
C ALA A 180 37.99 5.36 -18.29
N GLU A 181 38.50 4.30 -17.64
CA GLU A 181 39.94 4.07 -17.48
C GLU A 181 40.58 3.55 -18.79
N ALA A 182 39.87 2.73 -19.57
CA ALA A 182 40.30 2.33 -20.92
C ALA A 182 40.34 3.54 -21.89
N ASP A 183 39.35 4.43 -21.86
CA ASP A 183 39.33 5.66 -22.67
C ASP A 183 40.47 6.63 -22.32
N ARG A 184 40.96 6.60 -21.07
CA ARG A 184 42.05 7.46 -20.59
C ARG A 184 43.43 7.01 -21.04
N LEU A 185 43.59 5.74 -21.40
CA LEU A 185 44.87 5.13 -21.74
C LEU A 185 45.17 5.10 -23.24
N GLY A 186 44.28 5.65 -24.07
CA GLY A 186 44.60 6.01 -25.46
C GLY A 186 45.14 4.85 -26.31
N GLU A 187 44.54 3.67 -26.19
CA GLU A 187 44.75 2.59 -27.16
C GLU A 187 43.67 2.68 -28.23
N GLY A 188 44.00 3.39 -29.32
CA GLY A 188 43.19 3.41 -30.52
C GLY A 188 43.29 2.08 -31.26
N GLU A 189 42.15 1.59 -31.76
CA GLU A 189 41.86 1.38 -33.19
C GLU A 189 40.63 0.47 -33.34
N GLY A 190 39.60 0.97 -34.04
CA GLY A 190 38.44 0.20 -34.46
C GLY A 190 37.14 0.99 -34.36
N GLU A 191 36.68 1.51 -35.49
CA GLU A 191 35.37 2.14 -35.67
C GLU A 191 34.24 1.17 -35.28
N GLU A 192 33.44 1.52 -34.27
CA GLU A 192 32.08 0.99 -34.09
C GLU A 192 31.16 2.17 -33.78
N GLU A 193 30.22 2.41 -34.69
CA GLU A 193 29.15 3.41 -34.54
C GLU A 193 28.39 3.14 -33.24
N GLY A 194 28.49 4.06 -32.29
CA GLY A 194 27.71 3.99 -31.06
C GLY A 194 26.23 4.12 -31.37
N GLU A 195 25.48 3.03 -31.18
CA GLU A 195 24.02 3.04 -31.20
C GLU A 195 23.52 3.97 -30.09
N GLY A 196 23.07 5.16 -30.49
CA GLY A 196 22.54 6.17 -29.59
C GLY A 196 21.34 5.61 -28.84
N VAL A 197 21.32 5.79 -27.52
CA VAL A 197 20.19 5.37 -26.69
C VAL A 197 18.96 6.20 -27.09
N GLU A 198 18.10 5.61 -27.91
CA GLU A 198 16.85 6.20 -28.36
C GLU A 198 15.81 6.11 -27.24
N TRP A 199 15.40 7.28 -26.74
CA TRP A 199 14.37 7.38 -25.71
C TRP A 199 12.98 7.23 -26.34
N VAL A 200 12.48 6.01 -26.34
CA VAL A 200 11.13 5.72 -26.86
C VAL A 200 10.08 5.97 -25.78
N SER A 201 8.98 6.62 -26.17
CA SER A 201 7.88 6.96 -25.26
C SER A 201 7.17 5.72 -24.69
N GLY A 202 6.61 5.85 -23.48
CA GLY A 202 6.06 4.72 -22.72
C GLY A 202 4.93 3.93 -23.40
N ALA A 203 4.24 4.49 -24.40
CA ALA A 203 3.21 3.79 -25.16
C ALA A 203 3.79 2.81 -26.20
N GLU A 204 4.97 3.10 -26.75
CA GLU A 204 5.66 2.23 -27.72
C GLU A 204 6.33 1.05 -27.03
N TYR A 205 6.89 1.28 -25.84
CA TYR A 205 7.47 0.22 -25.01
C TYR A 205 6.46 -0.89 -24.68
N GLN A 206 5.19 -0.52 -24.44
CA GLN A 206 4.17 -1.52 -24.18
C GLN A 206 3.81 -2.36 -25.41
N LYS A 207 3.84 -1.79 -26.62
CA LYS A 207 3.58 -2.53 -27.86
C LYS A 207 4.71 -3.52 -28.18
N THR A 208 5.96 -3.10 -28.04
CA THR A 208 7.13 -3.95 -28.31
C THR A 208 7.26 -5.08 -27.29
N ASN A 209 6.96 -4.81 -26.01
CA ASN A 209 6.99 -5.84 -24.98
C ASN A 209 5.85 -6.85 -25.15
N LYS A 210 4.66 -6.40 -25.55
CA LYS A 210 3.55 -7.31 -25.89
C LYS A 210 3.90 -8.18 -27.10
N ALA A 211 4.52 -7.63 -28.14
CA ALA A 211 4.96 -8.41 -29.31
C ALA A 211 6.02 -9.47 -28.96
N ARG A 212 6.98 -9.15 -28.08
CA ARG A 212 7.97 -10.12 -27.60
C ARG A 212 7.37 -11.26 -26.81
N ILE A 213 6.41 -10.97 -25.93
CA ILE A 213 5.70 -12.00 -25.16
C ILE A 213 4.97 -12.97 -26.09
N TRP A 214 4.42 -12.49 -27.21
CA TRP A 214 3.75 -13.35 -28.19
C TRP A 214 4.74 -14.19 -29.02
N MET A 215 5.95 -13.68 -29.31
CA MET A 215 7.02 -14.48 -29.92
C MET A 215 7.53 -15.58 -28.99
N ASP A 216 7.69 -15.31 -27.70
CA ASP A 216 8.13 -16.31 -26.72
C ASP A 216 7.07 -17.40 -26.50
N VAL A 217 5.78 -17.05 -26.60
CA VAL A 217 4.68 -18.04 -26.58
C VAL A 217 4.69 -18.90 -27.85
N ALA A 218 4.97 -18.34 -29.03
CA ALA A 218 5.08 -19.10 -30.27
C ALA A 218 6.30 -20.06 -30.28
N LEU A 219 7.41 -19.67 -29.66
CA LEU A 219 8.60 -20.53 -29.50
C LEU A 219 8.39 -21.70 -28.52
N LEU A 220 7.42 -21.61 -27.62
CA LEU A 220 7.03 -22.72 -26.74
C LEU A 220 6.13 -23.75 -27.44
N GLU A 221 5.43 -23.37 -28.52
CA GLU A 221 4.63 -24.30 -29.34
C GLU A 221 5.49 -25.09 -30.36
N GLU A 222 6.69 -24.63 -30.71
CA GLU A 222 7.63 -25.39 -31.58
C GLU A 222 8.39 -26.51 -30.82
N GLY A 223 8.14 -26.69 -29.52
CA GLY A 223 8.81 -27.67 -28.65
C GLY A 223 8.22 -29.10 -28.62
N GLU A 224 7.09 -29.37 -29.29
CA GLU A 224 6.50 -30.71 -29.36
C GLU A 224 6.38 -31.18 -30.82
N GLY A 225 7.44 -31.82 -31.34
CA GLY A 225 7.44 -32.31 -32.71
C GLY A 225 8.55 -33.29 -33.08
N VAL A 226 8.28 -34.59 -32.87
CA VAL A 226 8.69 -35.71 -33.74
C VAL A 226 10.17 -36.16 -33.72
N LYS A 227 10.40 -37.32 -33.09
CA LYS A 227 11.49 -38.26 -33.44
C LYS A 227 10.91 -39.63 -33.77
N LYS A 228 10.89 -39.99 -35.06
CA LYS A 228 11.43 -41.29 -35.51
C LYS A 228 11.67 -41.33 -37.02
N ARG A 229 12.81 -41.92 -37.33
CA ARG A 229 13.55 -41.91 -38.58
C ARG A 229 13.01 -42.91 -39.59
N LEU A 230 13.23 -42.57 -40.86
CA LEU A 230 13.28 -43.45 -42.03
C LEU A 230 14.19 -44.67 -41.81
N ASP A 231 13.83 -45.81 -42.42
CA ASP A 231 14.68 -46.49 -43.41
C ASP A 231 13.81 -47.49 -44.23
N SER A 232 13.60 -47.21 -45.52
CA SER A 232 14.21 -47.84 -46.71
C SER A 232 13.54 -49.15 -47.15
N GLY A 233 12.91 -49.08 -48.33
CA GLY A 233 12.51 -50.23 -49.11
C GLY A 233 13.59 -50.60 -50.12
N LYS A 234 13.91 -51.89 -50.18
CA LYS A 234 14.23 -52.60 -51.41
C LYS A 234 13.76 -54.04 -51.30
#